data_AF-A0AAN4Z5F5-F1
#
_entry.id   AF-A0AAN4Z5F5-F1
#
_cell.length_a   1.000
_cell.length_b   1.000
_cell.length_c   1.000
_cell.angle_alpha   90.00
_cell.angle_beta   90.00
_cell.angle_gamma   90.00
#
_symmetry.space_group_name_H-M   'P 1'
#
loop_
_entity.id
_entity.type
_entity.pdbx_description
1 polymer ?
#
loop_
_entity_poly.entity_id
_entity_poly.type
_entity_poly.pdbx_seq_one_letter_code
_entity_poly.pdbx_strand_id
1 'polypeptide(L)'
;YSPGFPNSASTSCDFFLTVDAGKLVEVEILFLEANSCCDKLVLYEGTLGGTVITTLTGEVARGTKFSTKSSNIMRASWQPNGGVNVRG
;
A
#
# COMPACT_ATOMS: atom_id res chain seq x y z
N TYR A 1 -7.79 4.65 -1.98
CA TYR A 1 -8.51 3.74 -1.05
C TYR A 1 -8.56 2.36 -1.66
N SER A 2 -8.51 1.31 -0.83
CA SER A 2 -8.67 -0.07 -1.29
C SER A 2 -10.03 -0.28 -1.98
N PRO A 3 -10.14 -1.23 -2.93
CA PRO A 3 -11.44 -1.56 -3.52
C PRO A 3 -12.46 -1.92 -2.43
N GLY A 4 -13.68 -1.38 -2.50
CA GLY A 4 -14.76 -1.70 -1.55
C GLY A 4 -14.74 -0.93 -0.24
N PHE A 5 -13.69 -0.17 0.09
CA PHE A 5 -13.65 0.70 1.27
C PHE A 5 -14.86 1.66 1.32
N PRO A 6 -15.52 1.87 2.48
CA PRO A 6 -15.17 1.41 3.84
C PRO A 6 -15.69 0.00 4.18
N ASN A 7 -16.29 -0.71 3.23
CA ASN A 7 -16.67 -2.10 3.42
C ASN A 7 -15.47 -3.01 3.11
N SER A 8 -15.63 -4.28 3.42
CA SER A 8 -14.61 -5.28 3.16
C SER A 8 -14.59 -5.73 1.70
N ALA A 9 -13.40 -5.92 1.14
CA ALA A 9 -13.23 -6.59 -0.15
C ALA A 9 -11.95 -7.42 -0.19
N SER A 10 -12.02 -8.57 -0.88
CA SER A 10 -10.90 -9.47 -1.13
C SER A 10 -10.22 -9.23 -2.48
N THR A 11 -10.48 -8.08 -3.13
CA THR A 11 -9.93 -7.75 -4.44
C THR A 11 -8.55 -7.12 -4.31
N SER A 12 -7.53 -7.73 -4.93
CA SER A 12 -6.19 -7.13 -5.03
C SER A 12 -6.20 -5.90 -5.94
N CYS A 13 -5.30 -4.95 -5.67
CA CYS A 13 -5.18 -3.75 -6.49
C CYS A 13 -3.77 -3.17 -6.40
N ASP A 14 -3.31 -2.58 -7.50
CA ASP A 14 -2.10 -1.78 -7.54
C ASP A 14 -2.47 -0.31 -7.79
N PHE A 15 -1.96 0.58 -6.93
CA PHE A 15 -2.04 2.02 -7.10
C PHE A 15 -0.67 2.55 -7.50
N PHE A 16 -0.60 3.28 -8.60
CA PHE A 16 0.61 3.96 -9.04
C PHE A 16 0.51 5.44 -8.66
N LEU A 17 1.37 5.85 -7.74
CA LEU A 17 1.47 7.23 -7.26
C LEU A 17 2.67 7.86 -7.95
N THR A 18 2.41 8.83 -8.82
CA THR A 18 3.43 9.44 -9.67
C THR A 18 3.49 10.95 -9.44
N VAL A 19 4.70 11.49 -9.40
CA VAL A 19 4.97 12.93 -9.40
C VAL A 19 5.92 13.29 -10.54
N ASP A 20 6.10 14.58 -10.79
CA ASP A 20 7.03 15.07 -11.82
C ASP A 20 8.44 14.51 -11.61
N ALA A 21 9.19 14.37 -12.71
CA ALA A 21 10.58 13.93 -12.68
C ALA A 21 11.44 14.81 -11.74
N GLY A 22 12.34 14.18 -10.99
CA GLY A 22 13.19 14.86 -10.00
C GLY A 22 12.54 15.11 -8.64
N LYS A 23 11.26 14.76 -8.46
CA LYS A 23 10.58 14.75 -7.15
C LYS A 23 10.49 13.34 -6.59
N LEU A 24 10.27 13.25 -5.28
CA LEU A 24 10.03 12.00 -4.55
C LEU A 24 8.57 11.92 -4.10
N VAL A 25 8.08 10.70 -3.92
CA VAL A 25 6.72 10.44 -3.45
C VAL A 25 6.78 10.13 -1.96
N GLU A 26 6.00 10.84 -1.15
CA GLU A 26 5.73 10.51 0.26
C GLU A 26 4.25 10.11 0.39
N VAL A 27 3.98 9.03 1.11
CA VAL A 27 2.63 8.57 1.44
C VAL A 27 2.44 8.53 2.95
N GLU A 28 1.24 8.84 3.40
CA GLU A 28 0.80 8.71 4.77
C GLU A 28 -0.30 7.64 4.86
N ILE A 29 -0.10 6.66 5.74
CA ILE A 29 -1.12 5.66 6.04
C ILE A 29 -2.11 6.29 7.02
N LEU A 30 -3.29 6.63 6.50
CA LEU A 30 -4.38 7.18 7.30
C LEU A 30 -5.16 6.09 8.05
N PHE A 31 -5.28 4.92 7.43
CA PHE A 31 -5.99 3.76 7.93
C PHE A 31 -5.50 2.52 7.19
N LEU A 32 -5.30 1.41 7.91
CA LEU A 32 -5.08 0.09 7.35
C LEU A 32 -5.58 -0.93 8.37
N GLU A 33 -6.55 -1.75 7.99
CA GLU A 33 -6.97 -2.92 8.75
C GLU A 33 -6.76 -4.14 7.83
N ALA A 34 -5.70 -4.90 8.11
CA ALA A 34 -5.33 -6.09 7.36
C ALA A 34 -5.29 -7.31 8.29
N ASN A 35 -5.68 -8.49 7.82
CA ASN A 35 -5.49 -9.72 8.58
C ASN A 35 -3.99 -10.01 8.74
N SER A 36 -3.52 -10.06 9.98
CA SER A 36 -2.10 -10.20 10.33
C SER A 36 -1.43 -11.48 9.80
N CYS A 37 -2.20 -12.53 9.48
CA CYS A 37 -1.60 -13.76 8.97
C CYS A 37 -1.15 -13.65 7.50
N CYS A 38 -1.84 -12.84 6.70
CA CYS A 38 -1.95 -13.15 5.28
C CYS A 38 -2.17 -11.93 4.38
N ASP A 39 -2.89 -10.89 4.84
CA ASP A 39 -3.17 -9.68 4.06
C ASP A 39 -1.99 -8.71 4.17
N LYS A 40 -1.64 -8.11 3.03
CA LYS A 40 -0.46 -7.24 2.95
C LYS A 40 -0.73 -6.01 2.11
N LEU A 41 -0.30 -4.86 2.61
CA LEU A 41 -0.05 -3.67 1.80
C LEU A 41 1.47 -3.57 1.59
N VAL A 42 1.92 -3.70 0.35
CA VAL A 42 3.34 -3.61 0.01
C VAL A 42 3.59 -2.32 -0.77
N LEU A 43 4.51 -1.50 -0.27
CA LEU A 43 4.96 -0.30 -0.98
C LEU A 43 6.25 -0.61 -1.72
N TYR A 44 6.28 -0.32 -3.00
CA TYR A 44 7.43 -0.50 -3.88
C TYR A 44 7.91 0.85 -4.40
N GLU A 45 9.22 0.95 -4.56
CA GLU A 45 9.87 2.05 -5.27
C GLU A 45 9.87 1.77 -6.78
N GLY A 46 9.21 2.62 -7.57
CA GLY A 46 9.02 2.42 -9.00
C GLY A 46 7.78 1.59 -9.34
N THR A 47 7.88 0.78 -10.40
CA THR A 47 6.77 0.00 -10.99
C THR A 47 6.95 -1.51 -10.76
N LEU A 48 6.59 -2.35 -11.73
CA LEU A 48 6.79 -3.80 -11.68
C LEU A 48 8.28 -4.14 -11.55
N GLY A 49 8.64 -4.97 -10.57
CA GLY A 49 10.03 -5.31 -10.26
C GLY A 49 10.76 -4.25 -9.39
N GLY A 50 10.05 -3.20 -8.94
CA GLY A 50 10.59 -2.21 -8.03
C GLY A 50 11.02 -2.78 -6.67
N THR A 51 11.92 -2.07 -5.98
CA THR A 51 12.42 -2.46 -4.66
C THR A 51 11.33 -2.27 -3.60
N VAL A 52 11.19 -3.21 -2.67
CA VAL A 52 10.25 -3.07 -1.55
C VAL A 52 10.73 -1.98 -0.60
N ILE A 53 9.90 -0.97 -0.37
CA ILE A 53 10.09 0.06 0.67
C ILE A 53 9.64 -0.51 2.02
N THR A 54 8.43 -1.08 2.06
CA THR A 54 7.88 -1.70 3.28
C THR A 54 6.79 -2.71 2.94
N THR A 55 6.53 -3.63 3.87
CA THR A 55 5.38 -4.54 3.87
C THR A 55 4.61 -4.35 5.17
N LEU A 56 3.34 -3.99 5.05
CA LEU A 56 2.45 -3.69 6.16
C LEU A 56 1.36 -4.75 6.26
N THR A 57 1.01 -5.12 7.49
CA THR A 57 -0.06 -6.07 7.83
C THR A 57 -0.64 -5.69 9.19
N GLY A 58 -1.76 -6.31 9.59
CA GLY A 58 -2.43 -5.97 10.84
C GLY A 58 -3.03 -4.56 10.81
N GLU A 59 -3.09 -3.94 11.98
CA GLU A 59 -3.44 -2.53 12.13
C GLU A 59 -2.16 -1.69 12.14
N VAL A 60 -2.12 -0.65 11.29
CA VAL A 60 -0.99 0.29 11.25
C VAL A 60 -1.39 1.60 11.89
N ALA A 61 -0.48 2.14 12.71
CA ALA A 61 -0.68 3.43 13.36
C ALA A 61 -0.94 4.54 12.32
N ARG A 62 -2.00 5.31 12.57
CA ARG A 62 -2.35 6.48 11.76
C ARG A 62 -1.19 7.47 11.73
N GLY A 63 -0.88 7.96 10.54
CA GLY A 63 0.18 8.95 10.34
C GLY A 63 1.55 8.34 10.05
N THR A 64 1.65 7.02 9.91
CA THR A 64 2.90 6.37 9.48
C THR A 64 3.22 6.78 8.05
N LYS A 65 4.44 7.27 7.81
CA LYS A 65 4.88 7.80 6.51
C LYS A 65 5.97 6.96 5.87
N PHE A 66 5.91 6.87 4.54
CA PHE A 66 6.93 6.20 3.72
C PHE A 66 7.22 7.04 2.48
N SER A 67 8.48 7.05 2.06
CA SER A 67 8.90 7.83 0.89
C SER A 67 9.81 7.02 -0.03
N THR A 68 9.76 7.32 -1.32
CA THR A 68 10.76 6.86 -2.28
C THR A 68 12.10 7.54 -2.02
N LYS A 69 13.21 6.92 -2.46
CA LYS A 69 14.56 7.49 -2.31
C LYS A 69 15.12 8.08 -3.59
N SER A 70 14.71 7.53 -4.73
CA SER A 70 15.29 7.81 -6.05
C SER A 70 14.25 7.85 -7.17
N SER A 71 13.13 7.13 -7.03
CA SER A 71 12.06 7.13 -8.03
C SER A 71 11.02 8.22 -7.76
N ASN A 72 10.49 8.80 -8.84
CA ASN A 72 9.32 9.67 -8.83
C ASN A 72 7.99 8.89 -8.89
N ILE A 73 8.05 7.56 -8.73
CA ILE A 73 6.91 6.66 -8.75
C ILE A 73 6.96 5.77 -7.51
N MET A 74 5.84 5.64 -6.82
CA MET A 74 5.61 4.62 -5.79
C MET A 74 4.45 3.73 -6.23
N ARG A 75 4.63 2.41 -6.16
CA ARG A 75 3.54 1.46 -6.35
C ARG A 75 3.09 0.93 -5.00
N ALA A 76 1.84 1.21 -4.63
CA ALA A 76 1.19 0.62 -3.46
C ALA A 76 0.35 -0.58 -3.90
N SER A 77 0.70 -1.77 -3.41
CA SER A 77 0.07 -3.04 -3.81
C SER A 77 -0.72 -3.62 -2.64
N TRP A 78 -2.05 -3.65 -2.78
CA TRP A 78 -2.95 -4.32 -1.86
C TRP A 78 -3.10 -5.79 -2.25
N GLN A 79 -2.69 -6.67 -1.35
CA GLN A 79 -2.62 -8.11 -1.55
C GLN A 79 -3.41 -8.80 -0.42
N PRO A 80 -4.75 -8.86 -0.53
CA PRO A 80 -5.57 -9.63 0.40
C PRO A 80 -5.37 -11.13 0.16
N ASN A 81 -5.27 -11.91 1.22
CA ASN A 81 -5.19 -13.36 1.18
C ASN A 81 -6.03 -13.97 2.31
N GLY A 82 -7.16 -14.55 1.94
CA GLY A 82 -8.13 -15.15 2.85
C GLY A 82 -9.49 -14.48 2.69
N GLY A 83 -10.56 -15.27 2.68
CA GLY A 83 -11.94 -14.79 2.56
C GLY A 83 -12.45 -14.02 3.80
N VAL A 84 -11.54 -13.46 4.61
CA VAL A 84 -11.88 -12.66 5.78
C VAL A 84 -11.93 -11.21 5.35
N ASN A 85 -13.08 -10.63 5.58
CA ASN A 85 -13.48 -9.32 5.14
C ASN A 85 -12.77 -8.22 5.94
N VAL A 86 -11.70 -7.64 5.40
CA VAL A 86 -10.95 -6.53 6.03
C VAL A 86 -11.08 -5.22 5.25
N ARG A 87 -10.86 -4.10 5.94
CA ARG A 87 -10.95 -2.74 5.38
C ARG A 87 -9.53 -2.26 5.06
N GLY A 88 -9.08 -2.57 3.85
CA GLY A 88 -7.76 -2.14 3.36
C GLY A 88 -7.59 -0.63 3.29
#